data_AF-A0A553FXB8-F1
#
_entry.id   AF-A0A553FXB8-F1
#
_cell.length_a   1.000
_cell.length_b   1.000
_cell.length_c   1.000
_cell.angle_alpha   90.00
_cell.angle_beta   90.00
_cell.angle_gamma   90.00
#
_symmetry.space_group_name_H-M   'P 1'
#
loop_
_entity.id
_entity.type
_entity.pdbx_description
1 polymer ?
#
loop_
_entity_poly.entity_id
_entity_poly.type
_entity_poly.pdbx_seq_one_letter_code
_entity_poly.pdbx_strand_id
1 'polypeptide(L)' 'MLNTPGREDLDLTKKFMKAGRVIEIDILDHLIISEESYKSIIDDTLLDR' A
#
# COMPACT_ATOMS: atom_id res chain seq x y z
N MET A 1 2.34 1.12 16.71
CA MET A 1 3.57 1.50 15.99
C MET A 1 3.12 2.46 14.89
N LEU A 2 3.67 3.67 14.86
CA LEU A 2 3.14 4.88 14.20
C LEU A 2 2.86 4.78 12.68
N ASN A 3 3.17 3.66 12.05
CA ASN A 3 3.13 3.45 10.62
C ASN A 3 2.36 2.18 10.19
N THR A 4 1.62 1.53 11.10
CA THR A 4 0.79 0.37 10.73
C THR A 4 -0.44 0.83 9.94
N PRO A 5 -0.66 0.36 8.70
CA PRO A 5 -1.86 0.71 7.93
C PRO A 5 -3.14 0.21 8.61
N GLY A 6 -4.19 1.01 8.53
CA GLY A 6 -5.54 0.59 8.86
C GLY A 6 -6.16 -0.27 7.76
N ARG A 7 -7.34 -0.83 8.05
CA ARG A 7 -8.10 -1.62 7.06
C ARG A 7 -8.48 -0.80 5.82
N GLU A 8 -8.79 0.47 6.02
CA GLU A 8 -9.16 1.39 4.94
C GLU A 8 -7.98 1.66 3.99
N ASP A 9 -6.76 1.82 4.53
CA ASP A 9 -5.54 2.00 3.74
C ASP A 9 -5.25 0.75 2.88
N LEU A 10 -5.42 -0.45 3.46
CA LEU A 10 -5.27 -1.72 2.75
C LEU A 10 -6.31 -1.87 1.63
N ASP A 11 -7.58 -1.58 1.92
CA ASP A 11 -8.67 -1.68 0.94
C ASP A 11 -8.49 -0.67 -0.20
N LEU A 12 -8.01 0.53 0.09
CA LEU A 12 -7.68 1.55 -0.90
C LEU A 12 -6.51 1.12 -1.79
N THR A 13 -5.43 0.59 -1.18
CA THR A 13 -4.27 0.06 -1.92
C THR A 13 -4.69 -1.04 -2.89
N LYS A 14 -5.54 -1.98 -2.44
CA LYS A 14 -6.09 -3.05 -3.30
C LYS A 14 -6.91 -2.50 -4.47
N LYS A 15 -7.66 -1.41 -4.29
CA LYS A 15 -8.41 -0.75 -5.37
C LYS A 15 -7.48 -0.08 -6.39
N PHE A 16 -6.43 0.60 -5.93
CA PHE A 16 -5.46 1.21 -6.84
C PHE A 16 -4.69 0.16 -7.64
N MET A 17 -4.23 -0.92 -7.02
CA MET A 17 -3.60 -2.03 -7.75
C MET A 17 -4.55 -2.64 -8.79
N LYS A 18 -5.84 -2.79 -8.48
CA LYS A 18 -6.86 -3.22 -9.45
C LYS A 18 -7.00 -2.23 -10.61
N ALA A 19 -7.03 -0.93 -10.33
CA ALA A 19 -7.13 0.10 -11.34
C ALA A 19 -5.88 0.15 -12.24
N GLY A 20 -4.68 0.04 -11.67
CA GLY A 20 -3.42 -0.03 -12.40
C GLY A 20 -3.40 -1.18 -13.42
N ARG A 21 -3.89 -2.36 -13.02
CA ARG A 21 -4.06 -3.50 -13.95
C ARG A 21 -5.00 -3.23 -15.12
N VAL A 22 -6.02 -2.39 -14.94
CA VAL A 22 -6.98 -2.05 -16.01
C VAL A 22 -6.35 -1.13 -17.05
N ILE A 23 -5.44 -0.24 -16.63
CA ILE A 23 -4.80 0.75 -17.50
C ILE A 23 -3.36 0.41 -17.87
N GLU A 24 -2.92 -0.81 -17.56
CA GLU A 24 -1.56 -1.32 -17.81
C GLU A 24 -0.45 -0.43 -17.20
N ILE A 25 -0.72 0.12 -16.01
CA ILE A 25 0.26 0.87 -15.22
C ILE A 25 0.41 0.20 -13.86
N ASP A 26 1.62 -0.26 -13.57
CA ASP A 26 1.92 -0.91 -12.29
C ASP A 26 1.99 0.12 -11.16
N ILE A 27 1.29 -0.18 -10.07
CA ILE A 27 1.46 0.51 -8.80
C ILE A 27 2.61 -0.18 -8.07
N LEU A 28 3.76 0.48 -8.04
CA LEU A 28 4.99 -0.07 -7.47
C LEU A 28 4.90 -0.21 -5.95
N ASP A 29 4.43 0.85 -5.27
CA ASP A 29 4.25 0.82 -3.82
C ASP A 29 3.25 1.87 -3.34
N HIS A 30 2.74 1.68 -2.12
CA HIS A 30 2.05 2.70 -1.33
C HIS A 30 2.79 2.88 0.00
N LEU A 31 3.48 4.02 0.14
CA LEU A 31 4.31 4.33 1.29
C LEU A 31 3.53 5.12 2.35
N ILE A 32 3.50 4.63 3.59
CA ILE A 32 3.11 5.40 4.77
C ILE A 32 4.37 6.08 5.30
N ILE A 33 4.35 7.41 5.41
CA ILE A 33 5.52 8.21 5.81
C ILE A 33 5.24 8.87 7.17
N SER A 34 6.25 8.87 8.04
CA SER A 34 6.28 9.54 9.34
C SER A 34 7.54 10.39 9.46
N GLU A 35 7.71 11.11 10.57
CA GLU A 35 8.86 12.01 10.77
C GLU A 35 10.22 11.29 10.69
N GLU A 36 10.31 10.06 11.19
CA GLU A 36 11.59 9.32 11.28
C GLU A 36 11.63 8.04 10.45
N SER A 37 10.52 7.65 9.82
CA SER A 37 10.44 6.36 9.12
C SER A 37 9.40 6.35 7.99
N TYR A 38 9.54 5.38 7.10
CA TYR A 38 8.50 5.02 6.14
C TYR A 38 8.16 3.54 6.26
N LYS A 39 6.99 3.17 5.75
CA LYS A 39 6.53 1.80 5.66
C LYS A 39 5.90 1.54 4.30
N SER A 40 6.38 0.51 3.62
CA SER A 40 5.74 -0.02 2.42
C SER A 40 4.47 -0.78 2.77
N ILE A 41 3.41 -0.63 1.98
CA ILE A 41 2.20 -1.47 2.10
C ILE A 41 2.29 -2.68 1.16
N ILE A 42 2.95 -2.54 0.01
CA ILE A 42 2.98 -3.60 -1.02
C ILE A 42 4.12 -4.58 -0.77
N ASP A 43 5.34 -4.10 -0.52
CA ASP A 43 6.50 -4.97 -0.24
C ASP A 43 6.45 -5.55 1.17
N ASP A 44 5.85 -4.82 2.11
CA ASP A 44 5.58 -5.40 3.42
C ASP A 44 4.43 -6.39 3.24
N THR A 45 4.67 -7.66 3.58
CA THR A 45 3.79 -8.86 3.36
C THR A 45 2.33 -8.77 3.87
N LEU A 46 1.85 -7.58 4.24
CA LEU A 46 0.51 -7.21 4.66
C LEU A 46 -0.58 -7.53 3.63
N LEU A 47 -0.26 -7.59 2.34
CA LEU A 47 -1.25 -7.89 1.29
C LEU A 47 -1.35 -9.38 0.94
N ASP A 48 -0.35 -10.19 1.32
CA ASP A 48 -0.29 -11.64 1.08
C ASP A 48 -0.79 -12.49 2.28
N ARG A 49 -1.38 -11.84 3.28
CA ARG A 49 -2.00 -12.47 4.46
C ARG A 49 -3.52 -12.44 4.42
#